data_AF-B0XMP4-F1
#
_entry.id   AF-B0XMP4-F1
#
_cell.length_a   1.000
_cell.length_b   1.000
_cell.length_c   1.000
_cell.angle_alpha   90.00
_cell.angle_beta   90.00
_cell.angle_gamma   90.00
#
_symmetry.space_group_name_H-M   'P 1'
#
loop_
_entity.id
_entity.type
_entity.pdbx_description
1 polymer ?
#
loop_
_entity_poly.entity_id
_entity_poly.type
_entity_poly.pdbx_seq_one_letter_code
_entity_poly.pdbx_strand_id
1 'polypeptide(L)'
;MASSSSSISLPMVSAFEPAVHWRTNNYPALQKTGAVDYAFREHVAGIIIAHAAHGLSVLVLYCLGCAIFSGRKGRMLAFIAACLHIFSPAGLFLSAPYGESTYALLSFTGYFLFVQSFSPSGASTSLKDARIPLAGILCGLATTVRSNGILNGLLFLEEAIRALYSLTGAITFAKFRRLLAVGVAGICTALGFVVPQYIAYRDFCINYPFTGHDEPRIWCRRTLPSISSFVQDHYWNNGFLRYWTVSNIPLFALASPMLAIMTYSALWTLNVESGRLTGAGRLLRSLAAPQLILAALTFSKHHVQIITRMSSGYLVWYF
;
A
#
# COMPACT_ATOMS: atom_id res chain seq x y z
N MET A 1 -3.33 -34.44 -20.22
CA MET A 1 -2.54 -34.60 -18.98
C MET A 1 -2.37 -33.23 -18.35
N ALA A 2 -3.14 -32.98 -17.30
CA ALA A 2 -3.22 -31.70 -16.62
C ALA A 2 -2.01 -31.52 -15.69
N SER A 3 -1.21 -30.48 -15.91
CA SER A 3 -0.14 -30.05 -15.00
C SER A 3 -0.68 -28.95 -14.09
N SER A 4 -0.74 -29.29 -12.80
CA SER A 4 -1.17 -28.49 -11.67
C SER A 4 -0.57 -27.08 -11.61
N SER A 5 -1.45 -26.09 -11.58
CA SER A 5 -1.18 -24.69 -11.24
C SER A 5 -0.79 -24.57 -9.76
N SER A 6 0.50 -24.40 -9.50
CA SER A 6 1.04 -24.03 -8.18
C SER A 6 0.79 -22.55 -7.91
N SER A 7 -0.29 -22.26 -7.20
CA SER A 7 -0.55 -20.96 -6.57
C SER A 7 0.46 -20.74 -5.43
N ILE A 8 1.62 -20.18 -5.77
CA ILE A 8 2.60 -19.68 -4.80
C ILE A 8 2.01 -18.41 -4.17
N SER A 9 1.61 -18.55 -2.91
CA SER A 9 1.22 -17.49 -1.99
C SER A 9 2.24 -16.34 -2.04
N LEU A 10 1.77 -15.12 -2.31
CA LEU A 10 2.63 -13.93 -2.33
C LEU A 10 3.13 -13.60 -0.91
N PRO A 11 4.41 -13.24 -0.75
CA PRO A 11 5.15 -13.33 0.51
C PRO A 11 5.11 -12.02 1.30
N MET A 12 4.05 -11.77 2.09
CA MET A 12 4.09 -10.65 3.04
C MET A 12 3.37 -10.88 4.37
N VAL A 13 2.49 -11.89 4.46
CA VAL A 13 2.19 -12.54 5.77
C VAL A 13 3.41 -13.36 6.23
N SER A 14 4.30 -13.71 5.29
CA SER A 14 5.51 -14.49 5.46
C SER A 14 6.71 -13.72 6.01
N ALA A 15 6.59 -12.49 6.51
CA ALA A 15 7.74 -11.78 7.09
C ALA A 15 8.20 -12.40 8.43
N PHE A 16 7.39 -13.28 9.03
CA PHE A 16 7.74 -14.11 10.18
C PHE A 16 8.02 -15.58 9.84
N GLU A 17 7.82 -16.01 8.59
CA GLU A 17 7.88 -17.42 8.19
C GLU A 17 9.27 -18.02 7.87
N PRO A 18 10.32 -17.29 7.42
CA PRO A 18 11.55 -17.95 6.97
C PRO A 18 12.25 -18.71 8.12
N ALA A 19 12.07 -18.23 9.36
CA ALA A 19 12.64 -18.85 10.55
C ALA A 19 11.89 -20.11 11.04
N VAL A 20 10.65 -20.33 10.58
CA VAL A 20 9.81 -21.48 10.97
C VAL A 20 9.79 -22.52 9.87
N HIS A 21 9.60 -22.13 8.61
CA HIS A 21 9.52 -23.06 7.48
C HIS A 21 10.88 -23.72 7.17
N TRP A 22 12.00 -23.01 7.36
CA TRP A 22 13.35 -23.59 7.28
C TRP A 22 13.63 -24.59 8.41
N ARG A 23 13.01 -24.39 9.58
CA ARG A 23 13.21 -25.25 10.76
C ARG A 23 12.47 -26.59 10.64
N THR A 24 11.35 -26.63 9.91
CA THR A 24 10.55 -27.85 9.70
C THR A 24 11.10 -28.79 8.63
N ASN A 25 11.85 -28.29 7.63
CA ASN A 25 12.40 -29.14 6.57
C ASN A 25 13.57 -30.03 7.00
N ASN A 26 14.16 -29.79 8.17
CA ASN A 26 15.26 -30.59 8.71
C ASN A 26 14.80 -31.74 9.64
N TYR A 27 13.49 -31.95 9.83
CA TYR A 27 12.97 -33.00 10.72
C TYR A 27 11.81 -33.79 10.07
N PRO A 28 12.09 -34.88 9.34
CA PRO A 28 11.06 -35.68 8.65
C PRO A 28 10.06 -36.39 9.59
N ALA A 29 10.31 -36.38 10.92
CA ALA A 29 9.43 -36.99 11.92
C ALA A 29 8.19 -36.15 12.30
N LEU A 30 8.18 -34.83 12.00
CA LEU A 30 7.06 -33.94 12.33
C LEU A 30 5.99 -33.85 11.22
N GLN A 31 6.20 -34.52 10.09
CA GLN A 31 5.46 -34.29 8.86
C GLN A 31 4.12 -35.04 8.75
N LYS A 32 3.84 -36.02 9.63
CA LYS A 32 2.75 -36.99 9.37
C LYS A 32 1.43 -36.83 10.14
N THR A 33 1.32 -35.96 11.14
CA THR A 33 0.05 -35.86 11.90
C THR A 33 -0.40 -34.45 12.32
N GLY A 34 0.42 -33.40 12.18
CA GLY A 34 0.07 -32.04 12.65
C GLY A 34 0.11 -30.91 11.61
N ALA A 35 0.58 -31.18 10.40
CA ALA A 35 0.79 -30.14 9.38
C ALA A 35 -0.52 -29.65 8.74
N VAL A 36 -1.51 -30.54 8.57
CA VAL A 36 -2.84 -30.18 8.02
C VAL A 36 -3.57 -29.22 8.96
N ASP A 37 -3.50 -29.46 10.27
CA ASP A 37 -4.13 -28.59 11.27
C ASP A 37 -3.46 -27.23 11.37
N TYR A 38 -2.14 -27.13 11.17
CA TYR A 38 -1.43 -25.85 11.19
C TYR A 38 -1.78 -24.99 9.96
N ALA A 39 -1.65 -25.56 8.75
CA ALA A 39 -1.98 -24.85 7.52
C ALA A 39 -3.45 -24.42 7.48
N PHE A 40 -4.37 -25.29 7.94
CA PHE A 40 -5.78 -24.95 8.05
C PHE A 40 -6.01 -23.77 9.01
N ARG A 41 -5.39 -23.79 10.20
CA ARG A 41 -5.48 -22.68 11.18
C ARG A 41 -4.94 -21.37 10.62
N GLU A 42 -3.85 -21.43 9.86
CA GLU A 42 -3.26 -20.25 9.22
C GLU A 42 -4.20 -19.65 8.16
N HIS A 43 -4.77 -20.48 7.29
CA HIS A 43 -5.72 -20.01 6.29
C HIS A 43 -6.97 -19.40 6.91
N VAL A 44 -7.52 -20.04 7.96
CA VAL A 44 -8.68 -19.50 8.71
C VAL A 44 -8.33 -18.16 9.36
N ALA A 45 -7.14 -18.05 9.99
CA ALA A 45 -6.69 -16.79 10.57
C ALA A 45 -6.54 -15.69 9.51
N GLY A 46 -5.96 -16.01 8.34
CA GLY A 46 -5.84 -15.07 7.23
C GLY A 46 -7.19 -14.59 6.68
N ILE A 47 -8.18 -15.48 6.58
CA ILE A 47 -9.55 -15.14 6.17
C ILE A 47 -10.20 -14.21 7.19
N ILE A 48 -10.10 -14.53 8.50
CA ILE A 48 -10.64 -13.70 9.57
C ILE A 48 -10.02 -12.30 9.56
N ILE A 49 -8.68 -12.23 9.42
CA ILE A 49 -7.95 -10.95 9.34
C ILE A 49 -8.41 -10.17 8.11
N ALA A 50 -8.54 -10.82 6.94
CA ALA A 50 -8.95 -10.15 5.72
C ALA A 50 -10.36 -9.56 5.82
N HIS A 51 -11.33 -10.32 6.36
CA HIS A 51 -12.70 -9.85 6.56
C HIS A 51 -12.80 -8.76 7.62
N ALA A 52 -12.10 -8.91 8.75
CA ALA A 52 -12.06 -7.87 9.78
C ALA A 52 -11.44 -6.58 9.23
N ALA A 53 -10.34 -6.69 8.49
CA ALA A 53 -9.69 -5.56 7.86
C ALA A 53 -10.58 -4.88 6.82
N HIS A 54 -11.27 -5.65 5.98
CA HIS A 54 -12.21 -5.11 4.99
C HIS A 54 -13.40 -4.41 5.65
N GLY A 55 -14.01 -5.03 6.66
CA GLY A 55 -15.11 -4.40 7.41
C GLY A 55 -14.69 -3.09 8.08
N LEU A 56 -13.53 -3.08 8.73
CA LEU A 56 -13.00 -1.87 9.36
C LEU A 56 -12.59 -0.80 8.33
N SER A 57 -12.02 -1.18 7.18
CA SER A 57 -11.61 -0.22 6.15
C SER A 57 -12.83 0.50 5.56
N VAL A 58 -13.97 -0.18 5.40
CA VAL A 58 -15.25 0.43 5.00
C VAL A 58 -15.68 1.52 6.00
N LEU A 59 -15.63 1.22 7.31
CA LEU A 59 -16.01 2.18 8.35
C LEU A 59 -15.08 3.39 8.38
N VAL A 60 -13.77 3.15 8.27
CA VAL A 60 -12.76 4.22 8.24
C VAL A 60 -12.93 5.07 6.98
N LEU A 61 -13.21 4.47 5.81
CA LEU A 61 -13.47 5.20 4.57
C LEU A 61 -14.70 6.10 4.68
N TYR A 62 -15.79 5.62 5.29
CA TYR A 62 -16.98 6.42 5.56
C TYR A 62 -16.66 7.62 6.49
N CYS A 63 -15.96 7.36 7.60
CA CYS A 63 -15.54 8.40 8.54
C CYS A 63 -14.61 9.43 7.89
N LEU A 64 -13.69 8.97 7.04
CA LEU A 64 -12.79 9.80 6.27
C LEU A 64 -13.55 10.66 5.26
N GLY A 65 -14.50 10.08 4.52
CA GLY A 65 -15.37 10.82 3.61
C GLY A 65 -16.19 11.89 4.33
N CYS A 66 -16.71 11.60 5.52
CA CYS A 66 -17.42 12.59 6.35
C CYS A 66 -16.50 13.70 6.88
N ALA A 67 -15.24 13.37 7.19
CA ALA A 67 -14.24 14.36 7.59
C ALA A 67 -13.79 15.24 6.41
N ILE A 68 -13.82 14.71 5.18
CA ILE A 68 -13.46 15.45 3.97
C ILE A 68 -14.61 16.32 3.46
N PHE A 69 -15.79 15.74 3.32
CA PHE A 69 -16.96 16.41 2.75
C PHE A 69 -17.99 16.67 3.84
N SER A 70 -18.07 17.93 4.27
CA SER A 70 -19.06 18.37 5.26
C SER A 70 -20.46 18.51 4.66
N GLY A 71 -21.49 18.36 5.50
CA GLY A 71 -22.89 18.55 5.13
C GLY A 71 -23.59 17.28 4.62
N ARG A 72 -24.87 17.41 4.24
CA ARG A 72 -25.73 16.27 3.86
C ARG A 72 -25.24 15.57 2.59
N LYS A 73 -24.86 16.34 1.56
CA LYS A 73 -24.33 15.79 0.30
C LYS A 73 -23.00 15.06 0.51
N GLY A 74 -22.13 15.59 1.38
CA GLY A 74 -20.86 14.97 1.71
C GLY A 74 -21.00 13.62 2.43
N ARG A 75 -21.92 13.52 3.40
CA ARG A 75 -22.25 12.24 4.04
C ARG A 75 -22.81 11.21 3.07
N MET A 76 -23.64 11.64 2.12
CA MET A 76 -24.15 10.76 1.06
C MET A 76 -23.01 10.24 0.17
N LEU A 77 -22.07 11.11 -0.20
CA LEU A 77 -20.89 10.71 -0.96
C LEU A 77 -20.00 9.73 -0.17
N ALA A 78 -19.78 9.99 1.12
CA ALA A 78 -19.04 9.08 2.00
C ALA A 78 -19.70 7.71 2.13
N PHE A 79 -21.03 7.66 2.18
CA PHE A 79 -21.78 6.41 2.20
C PHE A 79 -21.64 5.65 0.87
N ILE A 80 -21.77 6.36 -0.27
CA ILE A 80 -21.56 5.77 -1.60
C ILE A 80 -20.14 5.21 -1.73
N ALA A 81 -19.12 5.96 -1.30
CA ALA A 81 -17.72 5.52 -1.27
C ALA A 81 -17.55 4.22 -0.46
N ALA A 82 -18.17 4.13 0.72
CA ALA A 82 -18.15 2.92 1.54
C ALA A 82 -18.82 1.73 0.83
N CYS A 83 -19.98 1.93 0.20
CA CYS A 83 -20.64 0.90 -0.62
C CYS A 83 -19.76 0.47 -1.82
N LEU A 84 -19.13 1.41 -2.50
CA LEU A 84 -18.20 1.12 -3.60
C LEU A 84 -16.99 0.31 -3.13
N HIS A 85 -16.52 0.52 -1.90
CA HIS A 85 -15.44 -0.29 -1.33
C HIS A 85 -15.88 -1.73 -1.02
N ILE A 86 -17.12 -1.92 -0.55
CA ILE A 86 -17.72 -3.25 -0.35
C ILE A 86 -17.81 -4.00 -1.69
N PHE A 87 -18.34 -3.35 -2.73
CA PHE A 87 -18.54 -3.95 -4.06
C PHE A 87 -17.38 -3.69 -5.04
N SER A 88 -16.21 -3.33 -4.53
CA SER A 88 -15.08 -2.95 -5.38
C SER A 88 -14.64 -4.13 -6.26
N PRO A 89 -14.05 -3.87 -7.44
CA PRO A 89 -13.61 -4.94 -8.35
C PRO A 89 -12.47 -5.79 -7.79
N ALA A 90 -11.91 -5.43 -6.63
CA ALA A 90 -11.00 -6.30 -5.89
C ALA A 90 -11.70 -7.57 -5.39
N GLY A 91 -13.01 -7.54 -5.16
CA GLY A 91 -13.86 -8.71 -4.89
C GLY A 91 -13.23 -9.70 -3.92
N LEU A 92 -12.92 -10.91 -4.42
CA LEU A 92 -12.33 -12.00 -3.63
C LEU A 92 -11.02 -11.63 -2.92
N PHE A 93 -10.20 -10.71 -3.46
CA PHE A 93 -8.95 -10.30 -2.83
C PHE A 93 -9.15 -9.57 -1.50
N LEU A 94 -10.35 -9.07 -1.21
CA LEU A 94 -10.68 -8.44 0.08
C LEU A 94 -11.16 -9.43 1.15
N SER A 95 -11.49 -10.66 0.75
CA SER A 95 -12.04 -11.71 1.63
C SER A 95 -11.12 -12.93 1.79
N ALA A 96 -10.34 -13.24 0.75
CA ALA A 96 -9.31 -14.28 0.80
C ALA A 96 -8.08 -13.79 1.59
N PRO A 97 -7.19 -14.71 2.05
CA PRO A 97 -6.01 -14.37 2.86
C PRO A 97 -4.93 -13.66 2.03
N TYR A 98 -5.25 -12.46 1.58
CA TYR A 98 -4.40 -11.55 0.82
C TYR A 98 -4.23 -10.22 1.56
N GLY A 99 -3.23 -9.43 1.15
CA GLY A 99 -2.86 -8.18 1.82
C GLY A 99 -3.72 -6.97 1.44
N GLU A 100 -4.62 -7.07 0.46
CA GLU A 100 -5.39 -5.96 -0.10
C GLU A 100 -6.27 -5.25 0.94
N SER A 101 -7.02 -6.00 1.74
CA SER A 101 -7.90 -5.44 2.79
C SER A 101 -7.11 -4.86 3.96
N THR A 102 -6.06 -5.55 4.43
CA THR A 102 -5.14 -5.03 5.46
C THR A 102 -4.44 -3.76 5.00
N TYR A 103 -3.98 -3.72 3.75
CA TYR A 103 -3.39 -2.52 3.15
C TYR A 103 -4.38 -1.35 3.12
N ALA A 104 -5.62 -1.60 2.69
CA ALA A 104 -6.67 -0.58 2.64
C ALA A 104 -6.98 -0.03 4.04
N LEU A 105 -7.17 -0.91 5.05
CA LEU A 105 -7.41 -0.50 6.43
C LEU A 105 -6.29 0.40 6.96
N LEU A 106 -5.03 -0.05 6.84
CA LEU A 106 -3.89 0.70 7.36
C LEU A 106 -3.70 2.04 6.64
N SER A 107 -3.83 2.05 5.30
CA SER A 107 -3.71 3.27 4.50
C SER A 107 -4.83 4.27 4.83
N PHE A 108 -6.10 3.85 4.84
CA PHE A 108 -7.22 4.72 5.15
C PHE A 108 -7.17 5.25 6.58
N THR A 109 -6.74 4.42 7.54
CA THR A 109 -6.56 4.87 8.93
C THR A 109 -5.42 5.89 9.03
N GLY A 110 -4.32 5.67 8.31
CA GLY A 110 -3.23 6.64 8.18
C GLY A 110 -3.72 7.99 7.63
N TYR A 111 -4.51 7.96 6.55
CA TYR A 111 -5.09 9.17 5.97
C TYR A 111 -6.06 9.87 6.92
N PHE A 112 -6.87 9.12 7.66
CA PHE A 112 -7.79 9.66 8.65
C PHE A 112 -7.07 10.39 9.78
N LEU A 113 -6.01 9.79 10.34
CA LEU A 113 -5.17 10.44 11.35
C LEU A 113 -4.46 11.68 10.80
N PHE A 114 -4.01 11.63 9.55
CA PHE A 114 -3.41 12.78 8.89
C PHE A 114 -4.41 13.94 8.74
N VAL A 115 -5.65 13.66 8.33
CA VAL A 115 -6.71 14.69 8.24
C VAL A 115 -7.03 15.28 9.61
N GLN A 116 -7.11 14.44 10.65
CA GLN A 116 -7.34 14.89 12.02
C GLN A 116 -6.18 15.72 12.60
N SER A 117 -5.01 15.74 11.96
CA SER A 117 -3.91 16.61 12.37
C SER A 117 -4.15 18.07 11.99
N PHE A 118 -4.99 18.35 10.99
CA PHE A 118 -5.28 19.72 10.57
C PHE A 118 -6.21 20.42 11.59
N SER A 119 -5.86 21.66 11.94
CA SER A 119 -6.64 22.49 12.86
C SER A 119 -7.44 23.54 12.07
N PRO A 120 -8.77 23.64 12.22
CA PRO A 120 -9.57 24.69 11.60
C PRO A 120 -9.13 26.10 12.04
N SER A 121 -8.61 26.22 13.27
CA SER A 121 -8.23 27.49 13.90
C SER A 121 -6.77 27.90 13.66
N GLY A 122 -6.03 27.21 12.78
CA GLY A 122 -4.63 27.53 12.42
C GLY A 122 -3.57 27.24 13.50
N ALA A 123 -3.94 27.18 14.78
CA ALA A 123 -3.02 26.78 15.85
C ALA A 123 -2.81 25.26 15.85
N SER A 124 -1.59 24.83 15.57
CA SER A 124 -1.16 23.43 15.76
C SER A 124 -0.90 23.18 17.25
N THR A 125 -1.68 22.30 17.86
CA THR A 125 -1.44 21.77 19.21
C THR A 125 -0.49 20.57 19.13
N SER A 126 0.36 20.39 20.15
CA SER A 126 1.27 19.23 20.28
C SER A 126 0.58 17.88 20.01
N LEU A 127 -0.61 17.70 20.57
CA LEU A 127 -1.41 16.49 20.42
C LEU A 127 -1.88 16.22 18.98
N LYS A 128 -2.11 17.27 18.17
CA LYS A 128 -2.57 17.11 16.78
C LYS A 128 -1.42 16.70 15.86
N ASP A 129 -0.23 17.26 16.05
CA ASP A 129 0.92 16.85 15.24
C ASP A 129 1.43 15.46 15.63
N ALA A 130 1.20 15.00 16.87
CA ALA A 130 1.49 13.61 17.26
C ALA A 130 0.73 12.56 16.43
N ARG A 131 -0.38 12.95 15.78
CA ARG A 131 -1.12 12.07 14.86
C ARG A 131 -0.40 11.86 13.53
N ILE A 132 0.51 12.75 13.13
CA ILE A 132 1.23 12.66 11.85
C ILE A 132 2.25 11.53 11.87
N PRO A 133 3.13 11.37 12.89
CA PRO A 133 4.00 10.21 12.99
C PRO A 133 3.20 8.91 13.04
N LEU A 134 2.08 8.87 13.78
CA LEU A 134 1.22 7.68 13.83
C LEU A 134 0.63 7.34 12.45
N ALA A 135 0.21 8.35 11.68
CA ALA A 135 -0.21 8.17 10.30
C ALA A 135 0.92 7.57 9.43
N GLY A 136 2.16 8.06 9.60
CA GLY A 136 3.33 7.53 8.92
C GLY A 136 3.70 6.11 9.32
N ILE A 137 3.54 5.74 10.58
CA ILE A 137 3.72 4.35 11.06
C ILE A 137 2.70 3.44 10.39
N LEU A 138 1.41 3.82 10.34
CA LEU A 138 0.38 3.03 9.67
C LEU A 138 0.62 2.93 8.16
N CYS A 139 1.07 4.01 7.50
CA CYS A 139 1.47 3.97 6.10
C CYS A 139 2.72 3.10 5.86
N GLY A 140 3.67 3.09 6.81
CA GLY A 140 4.81 2.19 6.81
C GLY A 140 4.39 0.73 6.94
N LEU A 141 3.50 0.41 7.89
CA LEU A 141 2.93 -0.93 8.02
C LEU A 141 2.15 -1.33 6.76
N ALA A 142 1.37 -0.43 6.18
CA ALA A 142 0.73 -0.68 4.89
C ALA A 142 1.77 -1.01 3.80
N THR A 143 2.90 -0.29 3.78
CA THR A 143 4.02 -0.54 2.86
C THR A 143 4.68 -1.91 3.10
N THR A 144 4.76 -2.37 4.35
CA THR A 144 5.20 -3.74 4.69
C THR A 144 4.18 -4.81 4.34
N VAL A 145 2.92 -4.47 4.08
CA VAL A 145 1.89 -5.43 3.62
C VAL A 145 1.87 -5.45 2.09
N ARG A 146 2.14 -4.30 1.45
CA ARG A 146 2.29 -4.17 0.00
C ARG A 146 3.26 -3.06 -0.36
N SER A 147 4.24 -3.37 -1.19
CA SER A 147 5.29 -2.43 -1.60
C SER A 147 4.77 -1.18 -2.32
N ASN A 148 3.59 -1.23 -2.97
CA ASN A 148 2.98 -0.04 -3.59
C ASN A 148 2.56 1.03 -2.55
N GLY A 149 2.51 0.68 -1.26
CA GLY A 149 2.31 1.63 -0.16
C GLY A 149 3.37 2.69 -0.02
N ILE A 150 4.56 2.49 -0.60
CA ILE A 150 5.63 3.51 -0.60
C ILE A 150 5.16 4.83 -1.22
N LEU A 151 4.18 4.76 -2.14
CA LEU A 151 3.58 5.94 -2.77
C LEU A 151 2.80 6.81 -1.77
N ASN A 152 2.34 6.25 -0.65
CA ASN A 152 1.75 7.02 0.45
C ASN A 152 2.77 8.02 1.05
N GLY A 153 4.08 7.77 0.85
CA GLY A 153 5.14 8.70 1.21
C GLY A 153 5.03 10.07 0.53
N LEU A 154 4.42 10.14 -0.66
CA LEU A 154 4.19 11.41 -1.37
C LEU A 154 3.26 12.35 -0.60
N LEU A 155 2.31 11.82 0.18
CA LEU A 155 1.46 12.61 1.07
C LEU A 155 2.31 13.41 2.07
N PHE A 156 3.27 12.74 2.71
CA PHE A 156 4.17 13.37 3.67
C PHE A 156 5.19 14.26 2.99
N LEU A 157 5.69 13.87 1.81
CA LEU A 157 6.64 14.69 1.06
C LEU A 157 6.03 16.05 0.67
N GLU A 158 4.81 16.06 0.14
CA GLU A 158 4.15 17.31 -0.23
C GLU A 158 3.92 18.21 0.99
N GLU A 159 3.50 17.64 2.12
CA GLU A 159 3.34 18.40 3.36
C GLU A 159 4.67 18.90 3.93
N ALA A 160 5.77 18.13 3.79
CA ALA A 160 7.11 18.55 4.20
C ALA A 160 7.59 19.73 3.35
N ILE A 161 7.40 19.68 2.03
CA ILE A 161 7.71 20.78 1.10
C ILE A 161 6.92 22.04 1.50
N ARG A 162 5.62 21.90 1.76
CA ARG A 162 4.79 23.03 2.23
C ARG A 162 5.26 23.59 3.56
N ALA A 163 5.58 22.74 4.53
CA ALA A 163 6.09 23.16 5.83
C ALA A 163 7.43 23.89 5.68
N LEU A 164 8.30 23.43 4.78
CA LEU A 164 9.58 24.06 4.48
C LEU A 164 9.40 25.44 3.82
N TYR A 165 8.52 25.57 2.83
CA TYR A 165 8.16 26.87 2.25
C TYR A 165 7.53 27.81 3.28
N SER A 166 6.74 27.31 4.24
CA SER A 166 6.16 28.14 5.30
C SER A 166 7.22 28.68 6.29
N LEU A 167 8.37 28.01 6.40
CA LEU A 167 9.48 28.42 7.27
C LEU A 167 10.35 29.52 6.65
N THR A 168 10.31 29.74 5.33
CA THR A 168 11.09 30.82 4.68
C THR A 168 10.63 32.22 5.06
N GLY A 169 9.41 32.36 5.57
CA GLY A 169 8.91 33.60 6.17
C GLY A 169 9.39 33.74 7.62
N ALA A 170 8.49 33.44 8.57
CA ALA A 170 8.81 33.43 10.00
C ALA A 170 8.90 31.99 10.53
N ILE A 171 10.01 31.70 11.22
CA ILE A 171 10.22 30.43 11.92
C ILE A 171 9.46 30.48 13.24
N THR A 172 8.46 29.61 13.37
CA THR A 172 7.72 29.42 14.63
C THR A 172 7.94 27.99 15.10
N PHE A 173 8.04 27.78 16.41
CA PHE A 173 8.20 26.44 17.02
C PHE A 173 7.14 25.44 16.51
N ALA A 174 5.90 25.89 16.33
CA ALA A 174 4.82 25.07 15.79
C ALA A 174 5.08 24.57 14.35
N LYS A 175 5.65 25.43 13.47
CA LYS A 175 5.99 25.05 12.09
C LYS A 175 7.15 24.06 12.05
N PHE A 176 8.18 24.30 12.87
CA PHE A 176 9.32 23.40 12.98
C PHE A 176 8.92 22.02 13.53
N ARG A 177 8.10 21.99 14.59
CA ARG A 177 7.56 20.75 15.16
C ARG A 177 6.72 19.97 14.15
N ARG A 178 5.92 20.65 13.33
CA ARG A 178 5.16 20.01 12.24
C ARG A 178 6.08 19.44 11.17
N LEU A 179 7.12 20.15 10.76
CA LEU A 179 8.11 19.66 9.80
C LEU A 179 8.79 18.38 10.31
N LEU A 180 9.23 18.37 11.57
CA LEU A 180 9.81 17.18 12.21
C LEU A 180 8.82 16.00 12.20
N ALA A 181 7.57 16.24 12.60
CA ALA A 181 6.52 15.22 12.66
C ALA A 181 6.24 14.59 11.28
N VAL A 182 6.20 15.41 10.22
CA VAL A 182 6.03 14.94 8.83
C VAL A 182 7.28 14.20 8.34
N GLY A 183 8.48 14.66 8.69
CA GLY A 183 9.73 13.98 8.37
C GLY A 183 9.80 12.58 8.98
N VAL A 184 9.45 12.44 10.26
CA VAL A 184 9.34 11.13 10.93
C VAL A 184 8.32 10.24 10.22
N ALA A 185 7.15 10.78 9.86
CA ALA A 185 6.13 10.01 9.15
C ALA A 185 6.60 9.48 7.77
N GLY A 186 7.33 10.31 7.02
CA GLY A 186 7.96 9.90 5.76
C GLY A 186 9.01 8.81 5.94
N ILE A 187 9.87 8.94 6.97
CA ILE A 187 10.87 7.92 7.31
C ILE A 187 10.19 6.60 7.69
N CYS A 188 9.15 6.61 8.52
CA CYS A 188 8.39 5.41 8.87
C CYS A 188 7.81 4.72 7.62
N THR A 189 7.30 5.50 6.65
CA THR A 189 6.79 4.96 5.38
C THR A 189 7.90 4.30 4.56
N ALA A 190 9.07 4.95 4.45
CA ALA A 190 10.22 4.41 3.75
C ALA A 190 10.79 3.14 4.41
N LEU A 191 10.86 3.11 5.74
CA LEU A 191 11.27 1.92 6.50
C LEU A 191 10.36 0.72 6.23
N GLY A 192 9.07 0.96 6.03
CA GLY A 192 8.12 -0.09 5.64
C GLY A 192 8.45 -0.78 4.31
N PHE A 193 9.16 -0.10 3.41
CA PHE A 193 9.69 -0.70 2.18
C PHE A 193 11.08 -1.31 2.40
N VAL A 194 11.98 -0.59 3.06
CA VAL A 194 13.40 -0.97 3.19
C VAL A 194 13.61 -2.19 4.10
N VAL A 195 12.89 -2.29 5.22
CA VAL A 195 13.09 -3.36 6.21
C VAL A 195 12.84 -4.76 5.60
N PRO A 196 11.72 -5.03 4.91
CA PRO A 196 11.51 -6.33 4.25
C PRO A 196 12.57 -6.63 3.17
N GLN A 197 13.03 -5.62 2.42
CA GLN A 197 14.11 -5.82 1.43
C GLN A 197 15.43 -6.20 2.12
N TYR A 198 15.74 -5.58 3.25
CA TYR A 198 16.96 -5.86 4.01
C TYR A 198 16.94 -7.25 4.66
N ILE A 199 15.80 -7.67 5.23
CA ILE A 199 15.63 -9.02 5.77
C ILE A 199 15.88 -10.05 4.66
N ALA A 200 15.23 -9.87 3.51
CA ALA A 200 15.44 -10.76 2.36
C ALA A 200 16.91 -10.75 1.87
N TYR A 201 17.57 -9.59 1.86
CA TYR A 201 18.98 -9.51 1.50
C TYR A 201 19.87 -10.29 2.48
N ARG A 202 19.61 -10.19 3.79
CA ARG A 202 20.31 -10.97 4.82
C ARG A 202 20.15 -12.46 4.60
N ASP A 203 18.93 -12.92 4.32
CA ASP A 203 18.63 -14.35 4.17
C ASP A 203 19.18 -14.93 2.86
N PHE A 204 19.02 -14.24 1.74
CA PHE A 204 19.35 -14.77 0.42
C PHE A 204 20.75 -14.39 -0.10
N CYS A 205 21.35 -13.31 0.40
CA CYS A 205 22.64 -12.81 -0.09
C CYS A 205 23.78 -12.94 0.91
N ILE A 206 23.51 -12.90 2.22
CA ILE A 206 24.55 -12.99 3.27
C ILE A 206 24.57 -14.38 3.90
N ASN A 207 23.42 -14.87 4.37
CA ASN A 207 23.32 -16.09 5.16
C ASN A 207 22.95 -17.33 4.31
N TYR A 208 23.20 -17.30 3.00
CA TYR A 208 22.86 -18.46 2.15
C TYR A 208 23.77 -19.65 2.51
N PRO A 209 23.25 -20.89 2.52
CA PRO A 209 24.06 -22.06 2.86
C PRO A 209 25.17 -22.23 1.82
N PHE A 210 26.41 -22.16 2.29
CA PHE A 210 27.61 -22.32 1.46
C PHE A 210 27.92 -23.82 1.29
N THR A 211 26.99 -24.57 0.72
CA THR A 211 27.17 -26.00 0.42
C THR A 211 27.93 -26.19 -0.90
N GLY A 212 29.18 -25.72 -0.93
CA GLY A 212 30.23 -26.12 -1.88
C GLY A 212 30.11 -25.67 -3.35
N HIS A 213 28.91 -25.43 -3.87
CA HIS A 213 28.67 -25.04 -5.29
C HIS A 213 27.58 -23.99 -5.50
N ASP A 214 26.94 -23.50 -4.43
CA ASP A 214 25.83 -22.56 -4.55
C ASP A 214 26.35 -21.12 -4.66
N GLU A 215 26.15 -20.50 -5.82
CA GLU A 215 26.37 -19.06 -5.99
C GLU A 215 25.20 -18.26 -5.40
N PRO A 216 25.45 -17.07 -4.84
CA PRO A 216 24.37 -16.20 -4.38
C PRO A 216 23.48 -15.82 -5.56
N ARG A 217 22.19 -15.60 -5.29
CA ARG A 217 21.21 -15.24 -6.32
C ARG A 217 21.69 -14.04 -7.15
N ILE A 218 21.43 -14.05 -8.46
CA ILE A 218 21.96 -13.05 -9.41
C ILE A 218 21.65 -11.59 -9.04
N TRP A 219 20.56 -11.34 -8.30
CA TRP A 219 20.20 -10.00 -7.87
C TRP A 219 21.04 -9.47 -6.71
N CYS A 220 21.75 -10.34 -5.97
CA CYS A 220 22.70 -9.96 -4.94
C CYS A 220 23.94 -9.25 -5.53
N ARG A 221 24.26 -9.48 -6.82
CA ARG A 221 25.39 -8.87 -7.52
C ARG A 221 25.06 -7.53 -8.19
N ARG A 222 23.81 -7.07 -8.14
CA ARG A 222 23.40 -5.78 -8.74
C ARG A 222 23.87 -4.62 -7.84
N THR A 223 24.18 -3.47 -8.44
CA THR A 223 24.58 -2.24 -7.71
C THR A 223 23.57 -1.80 -6.66
N LEU A 224 22.27 -1.96 -6.97
CA LEU A 224 21.18 -1.80 -6.01
C LEU A 224 20.42 -3.14 -5.92
N PRO A 225 20.77 -4.00 -4.95
CA PRO A 225 20.11 -5.29 -4.79
C PRO A 225 18.68 -5.06 -4.28
N SER A 226 17.70 -5.47 -5.08
CA SER A 226 16.28 -5.43 -4.69
C SER A 226 15.62 -6.74 -5.09
N ILE A 227 15.19 -7.51 -4.08
CA ILE A 227 14.44 -8.75 -4.29
C ILE A 227 13.13 -8.47 -5.02
N SER A 228 12.44 -7.37 -4.70
CA SER A 228 11.19 -7.03 -5.40
C SER A 228 11.44 -6.75 -6.87
N SER A 229 12.43 -5.94 -7.23
CA SER A 229 12.75 -5.67 -8.64
C SER A 229 13.17 -6.94 -9.38
N PHE A 230 13.93 -7.82 -8.72
CA PHE A 230 14.31 -9.11 -9.27
C PHE A 230 13.11 -10.01 -9.51
N VAL A 231 12.21 -10.17 -8.54
CA VAL A 231 11.04 -11.04 -8.68
C VAL A 231 10.12 -10.53 -9.78
N GLN A 232 9.88 -9.21 -9.82
CA GLN A 232 9.05 -8.59 -10.85
C GLN A 232 9.62 -8.83 -12.25
N ASP A 233 10.93 -8.72 -12.44
CA ASP A 233 11.58 -8.91 -13.74
C ASP A 233 11.73 -10.41 -14.11
N HIS A 234 12.29 -11.22 -13.21
CA HIS A 234 12.70 -12.60 -13.50
C HIS A 234 11.53 -13.59 -13.51
N TYR A 235 10.60 -13.49 -12.56
CA TYR A 235 9.50 -14.46 -12.44
C TYR A 235 8.20 -13.96 -13.08
N TRP A 236 7.96 -12.65 -13.04
CA TRP A 236 6.74 -12.06 -13.59
C TRP A 236 6.94 -11.45 -14.98
N ASN A 237 8.18 -11.34 -15.46
CA ASN A 237 8.52 -10.67 -16.73
C ASN A 237 7.93 -9.25 -16.84
N ASN A 238 7.82 -8.54 -15.72
CA ASN A 238 7.37 -7.16 -15.70
C ASN A 238 8.48 -6.25 -16.22
N GLY A 239 8.14 -5.43 -17.20
CA GLY A 239 9.06 -4.50 -17.85
C GLY A 239 8.27 -3.55 -18.73
N PHE A 240 8.90 -2.45 -19.14
CA PHE A 240 8.22 -1.45 -19.96
C PHE A 240 7.69 -2.11 -21.24
N LEU A 241 6.38 -2.03 -21.41
CA LEU A 241 5.58 -2.59 -22.50
C LEU A 241 5.72 -4.10 -22.76
N ARG A 242 6.35 -4.87 -21.86
CA ARG A 242 6.48 -6.33 -22.03
C ARG A 242 5.15 -7.08 -22.00
N TYR A 243 4.14 -6.50 -21.35
CA TYR A 243 2.79 -7.07 -21.28
C TYR A 243 1.89 -6.72 -22.48
N TRP A 244 2.35 -5.84 -23.38
CA TRP A 244 1.60 -5.35 -24.52
C TRP A 244 1.64 -6.34 -25.69
N THR A 245 0.89 -7.42 -25.55
CA THR A 245 0.70 -8.43 -26.59
C THR A 245 -0.77 -8.52 -26.99
N VAL A 246 -1.04 -8.92 -28.25
CA VAL A 246 -2.41 -9.07 -28.78
C VAL A 246 -3.22 -10.06 -27.94
N SER A 247 -2.58 -11.13 -27.45
CA SER A 247 -3.21 -12.12 -26.58
C SER A 247 -3.72 -11.54 -25.26
N ASN A 248 -3.15 -10.43 -24.79
CA ASN A 248 -3.49 -9.80 -23.51
C ASN A 248 -4.59 -8.74 -23.65
N ILE A 249 -5.04 -8.40 -24.88
CA ILE A 249 -6.10 -7.40 -25.11
C ILE A 249 -7.33 -7.63 -24.23
N PRO A 250 -7.85 -8.87 -24.01
CA PRO A 250 -8.97 -9.09 -23.10
C PRO A 250 -8.70 -8.64 -21.66
N LEU A 251 -7.46 -8.76 -21.18
CA LEU A 251 -7.05 -8.33 -19.83
C LEU A 251 -6.95 -6.81 -19.73
N PHE A 252 -6.51 -6.13 -20.80
CA PHE A 252 -6.58 -4.67 -20.88
C PHE A 252 -8.03 -4.19 -20.89
N ALA A 253 -8.92 -4.87 -21.63
CA ALA A 253 -10.34 -4.55 -21.63
C ALA A 253 -10.95 -4.69 -20.23
N LEU A 254 -10.62 -5.77 -19.51
CA LEU A 254 -11.05 -5.99 -18.12
C LEU A 254 -10.55 -4.89 -17.16
N ALA A 255 -9.30 -4.46 -17.31
CA ALA A 255 -8.69 -3.43 -16.47
C ALA A 255 -9.14 -1.99 -16.82
N SER A 256 -9.65 -1.79 -18.04
CA SER A 256 -9.92 -0.46 -18.60
C SER A 256 -10.86 0.41 -17.77
N PRO A 257 -11.97 -0.09 -17.17
CA PRO A 257 -12.87 0.79 -16.41
C PRO A 257 -12.17 1.36 -15.18
N MET A 258 -11.35 0.56 -14.51
CA MET A 258 -10.62 1.00 -13.33
C MET A 258 -9.46 1.93 -13.67
N LEU A 259 -8.72 1.66 -14.75
CA LEU A 259 -7.71 2.60 -15.24
C LEU A 259 -8.34 3.95 -15.58
N ALA A 260 -9.46 3.94 -16.32
CA ALA A 260 -10.15 5.16 -16.72
C ALA A 260 -10.62 5.97 -15.51
N ILE A 261 -11.32 5.35 -14.55
CA ILE A 261 -11.84 6.06 -13.37
C ILE A 261 -10.70 6.57 -12.48
N MET A 262 -9.65 5.78 -12.25
CA MET A 262 -8.50 6.20 -11.43
C MET A 262 -7.70 7.33 -12.10
N THR A 263 -7.48 7.26 -13.41
CA THR A 263 -6.79 8.33 -14.14
C THR A 263 -7.63 9.60 -14.19
N TYR A 264 -8.92 9.48 -14.54
CA TYR A 264 -9.82 10.63 -14.63
C TYR A 264 -9.99 11.34 -13.29
N SER A 265 -10.30 10.62 -12.22
CA SER A 265 -10.46 11.22 -10.87
C SER A 265 -9.16 11.86 -10.37
N ALA A 266 -7.99 11.26 -10.65
CA ALA A 266 -6.70 11.84 -10.29
C ALA A 266 -6.43 13.15 -11.06
N LEU A 267 -6.61 13.15 -12.39
CA LEU A 267 -6.40 14.34 -13.21
C LEU A 267 -7.38 15.46 -12.86
N TRP A 268 -8.65 15.12 -12.65
CA TRP A 268 -9.67 16.06 -12.21
C TRP A 268 -9.27 16.71 -10.87
N THR A 269 -8.86 15.90 -9.87
CA THR A 269 -8.45 16.39 -8.55
C THR A 269 -7.20 17.28 -8.62
N LEU A 270 -6.23 16.97 -9.48
CA LEU A 270 -5.02 17.79 -9.65
C LEU A 270 -5.33 19.16 -10.29
N ASN A 271 -6.34 19.22 -11.16
CA ASN A 271 -6.77 20.43 -11.85
C ASN A 271 -7.63 21.36 -10.97
N VAL A 272 -8.15 20.90 -9.84
CA VAL A 272 -8.89 21.78 -8.92
C VAL A 272 -7.94 22.78 -8.26
N GLU A 273 -8.22 24.09 -8.39
CA GLU A 273 -7.37 25.18 -7.89
C GLU A 273 -7.05 25.07 -6.39
N SER A 274 -5.76 24.96 -6.06
CA SER A 274 -5.22 24.81 -4.69
C SER A 274 -5.70 25.87 -3.69
N GLY A 275 -6.05 27.07 -4.15
CA GLY A 275 -6.42 28.21 -3.28
C GLY A 275 -7.77 28.09 -2.58
N ARG A 276 -8.63 27.13 -2.99
CA ARG A 276 -9.98 26.93 -2.42
C ARG A 276 -10.10 25.70 -1.51
N LEU A 277 -9.03 24.93 -1.33
CA LEU A 277 -9.10 23.61 -0.68
C LEU A 277 -8.78 23.70 0.82
N THR A 278 -9.70 23.22 1.65
CA THR A 278 -9.50 23.00 3.09
C THR A 278 -8.44 21.90 3.34
N GLY A 279 -8.09 21.63 4.62
CA GLY A 279 -7.20 20.53 5.01
C GLY A 279 -7.52 19.18 4.36
N ALA A 280 -8.80 18.92 4.11
CA ALA A 280 -9.25 17.66 3.57
C ALA A 280 -9.23 17.60 2.03
N GLY A 281 -9.50 18.73 1.34
CA GLY A 281 -9.22 18.83 -0.09
C GLY A 281 -7.72 18.66 -0.39
N ARG A 282 -6.86 19.20 0.49
CA ARG A 282 -5.40 19.03 0.37
C ARG A 282 -4.98 17.56 0.38
N LEU A 283 -5.58 16.72 1.24
CA LEU A 283 -5.33 15.27 1.23
C LEU A 283 -5.63 14.65 -0.14
N LEU A 284 -6.80 14.93 -0.72
CA LEU A 284 -7.20 14.34 -2.00
C LEU A 284 -6.23 14.72 -3.12
N ARG A 285 -5.81 16.00 -3.18
CA ARG A 285 -4.81 16.47 -4.13
C ARG A 285 -3.48 15.75 -3.95
N SER A 286 -3.02 15.58 -2.71
CA SER A 286 -1.79 14.85 -2.40
C SER A 286 -1.83 13.37 -2.76
N LEU A 287 -3.00 12.74 -2.68
CA LEU A 287 -3.20 11.34 -3.02
C LEU A 287 -3.49 11.10 -4.51
N ALA A 288 -3.76 12.16 -5.29
CA ALA A 288 -4.01 12.05 -6.72
C ALA A 288 -2.74 11.65 -7.50
N ALA A 289 -1.58 12.17 -7.11
CA ALA A 289 -0.30 11.80 -7.73
C ALA A 289 0.07 10.32 -7.50
N PRO A 290 0.04 9.76 -6.26
CA PRO A 290 0.14 8.32 -6.01
C PRO A 290 -0.77 7.47 -6.89
N GLN A 291 -2.04 7.87 -7.02
CA GLN A 291 -3.02 7.14 -7.82
C GLN A 291 -2.65 7.14 -9.30
N LEU A 292 -2.27 8.30 -9.86
CA LEU A 292 -1.88 8.43 -11.25
C LEU A 292 -0.59 7.67 -11.57
N ILE A 293 0.40 7.72 -10.67
CA ILE A 293 1.65 6.95 -10.79
C ILE A 293 1.34 5.45 -10.82
N LEU A 294 0.47 4.97 -9.93
CA LEU A 294 0.08 3.56 -9.95
C LEU A 294 -0.61 3.17 -11.26
N ALA A 295 -1.58 3.98 -11.73
CA ALA A 295 -2.27 3.74 -12.99
C ALA A 295 -1.29 3.69 -14.18
N ALA A 296 -0.35 4.64 -14.25
CA ALA A 296 0.67 4.67 -15.29
C ALA A 296 1.61 3.45 -15.23
N LEU A 297 2.07 3.05 -14.04
CA LEU A 297 2.95 1.89 -13.86
C LEU A 297 2.24 0.57 -14.19
N THR A 298 0.97 0.43 -13.80
CA THR A 298 0.18 -0.77 -14.10
C THR A 298 -0.16 -0.89 -15.58
N PHE A 299 -0.42 0.22 -16.26
CA PHE A 299 -0.66 0.25 -17.70
C PHE A 299 0.61 -0.04 -18.53
N SER A 300 1.76 0.52 -18.11
CA SER A 300 2.99 0.47 -18.91
C SER A 300 3.92 -0.70 -18.57
N LYS A 301 3.98 -1.14 -17.31
CA LYS A 301 5.06 -2.02 -16.82
C LYS A 301 4.58 -3.33 -16.18
N HIS A 302 3.45 -3.32 -15.50
CA HIS A 302 2.94 -4.50 -14.78
C HIS A 302 1.85 -5.22 -15.57
N HIS A 303 1.46 -6.40 -15.09
CA HIS A 303 0.24 -7.06 -15.55
C HIS A 303 -0.98 -6.18 -15.25
N VAL A 304 -1.64 -5.71 -16.31
CA VAL A 304 -2.61 -4.60 -16.24
C VAL A 304 -3.81 -4.90 -15.35
N GLN A 305 -4.28 -6.16 -15.31
CA GLN A 305 -5.41 -6.59 -14.50
C GLN A 305 -5.18 -6.41 -12.99
N ILE A 306 -3.94 -6.27 -12.53
CA ILE A 306 -3.63 -6.04 -11.11
C ILE A 306 -4.23 -4.71 -10.61
N ILE A 307 -4.53 -3.76 -11.50
CA ILE A 307 -5.16 -2.50 -11.10
C ILE A 307 -6.53 -2.70 -10.43
N THR A 308 -7.29 -3.73 -10.82
CA THR A 308 -8.63 -3.99 -10.28
C THR A 308 -8.61 -4.34 -8.79
N ARG A 309 -7.54 -4.99 -8.34
CA ARG A 309 -7.30 -5.29 -6.92
C ARG A 309 -6.58 -4.16 -6.19
N MET A 310 -5.60 -3.52 -6.82
CA MET A 310 -4.80 -2.46 -6.19
C MET A 310 -5.60 -1.18 -5.93
N SER A 311 -6.58 -0.87 -6.78
CA SER A 311 -7.45 0.29 -6.63
C SER A 311 -8.15 0.36 -5.27
N SER A 312 -8.47 -0.79 -4.67
CA SER A 312 -9.20 -0.89 -3.39
C SER A 312 -8.58 -0.07 -2.25
N GLY A 313 -7.26 0.13 -2.24
CA GLY A 313 -6.54 0.91 -1.23
C GLY A 313 -6.19 2.35 -1.62
N TYR A 314 -6.71 2.87 -2.74
CA TYR A 314 -6.49 4.24 -3.19
C TYR A 314 -7.74 5.08 -2.97
N LEU A 315 -7.58 6.24 -2.34
CA LEU A 315 -8.71 7.04 -1.84
C LEU A 315 -9.44 7.83 -2.93
N VAL A 316 -8.71 8.38 -3.89
CA VAL A 316 -9.21 9.49 -4.73
C VAL A 316 -10.35 9.06 -5.63
N TRP A 317 -10.30 7.86 -6.21
CA TRP A 317 -11.35 7.41 -7.13
C TRP A 317 -12.72 7.13 -6.48
N TYR A 318 -12.79 7.04 -5.15
CA TYR A 318 -14.08 6.87 -4.45
C TYR A 318 -14.91 8.16 -4.38
N PHE A 319 -14.32 9.32 -4.67
CA PHE A 319 -14.90 10.66 -4.50
C PHE A 319 -14.88 11.46 -5.80
#